data_AF-A0A2N3RGS0-F1
#
_entry.id   AF-A0A2N3RGS0-F1
#
_cell.length_a   1.000
_cell.length_b   1.000
_cell.length_c   1.000
_cell.angle_alpha   90.00
_cell.angle_beta   90.00
_cell.angle_gamma   90.00
#
_symmetry.space_group_name_H-M   'P 1'
#
loop_
_entity.id
_entity.type
_entity.pdbx_description
1 polymer ?
#
loop_
_entity_poly.entity_id
_entity_poly.type
_entity_poly.pdbx_seq_one_letter_code
_entity_poly.pdbx_strand_id
1 'polypeptide(L)' 'MTPEIDAQLKQLADALPDMRSQHPDDFWDVFHARAEKIIGAAESQEQAAQIVKRIDEILAANQLGPADPGA' A
#
# COMPACT_ATOMS: atom_id res chain seq x y z
N MET A 1 -12.42 8.49 6.25
CA MET A 1 -11.93 7.19 5.76
C MET A 1 -12.92 6.10 6.12
N THR A 2 -13.27 5.21 5.19
CA THR A 2 -14.28 4.16 5.43
C THR A 2 -13.65 2.95 6.14
N PRO A 3 -14.42 2.18 6.93
CA PRO A 3 -13.91 0.98 7.60
C PRO A 3 -13.45 -0.11 6.62
N GLU A 4 -14.01 -0.14 5.41
CA GLU A 4 -13.58 -1.07 4.36
C GLU A 4 -12.16 -0.76 3.88
N ILE A 5 -11.87 0.50 3.60
CA ILE A 5 -10.53 0.95 3.18
C ILE A 5 -9.50 0.72 4.28
N ASP A 6 -9.85 0.97 5.54
CA ASP A 6 -8.95 0.70 6.67
C ASP A 6 -8.65 -0.81 6.82
N ALA A 7 -9.67 -1.66 6.62
CA ALA A 7 -9.48 -3.11 6.58
C ALA A 7 -8.56 -3.54 5.42
N GLN A 8 -8.75 -2.99 4.21
CA GLN A 8 -7.89 -3.29 3.07
C GLN A 8 -6.44 -2.85 3.29
N LEU A 9 -6.22 -1.69 3.92
CA LEU A 9 -4.88 -1.22 4.27
C LEU A 9 -4.23 -2.07 5.35
N LYS A 10 -5.00 -2.54 6.33
CA LYS A 10 -4.51 -3.49 7.32
C LYS A 10 -4.11 -4.81 6.67
N GLN A 11 -4.91 -5.32 5.73
CA GLN A 11 -4.55 -6.51 4.95
C GLN A 11 -3.31 -6.30 4.09
N LEU A 12 -3.13 -5.11 3.49
CA LEU A 12 -1.92 -4.76 2.76
C LEU A 12 -0.69 -4.84 3.69
N ALA A 13 -0.77 -4.21 4.87
CA ALA A 13 0.30 -4.20 5.86
C ALA A 13 0.67 -5.61 6.36
N ASP A 14 -0.33 -6.45 6.62
CA ASP A 14 -0.12 -7.83 7.09
C ASP A 14 0.49 -8.74 6.01
N ALA A 15 0.12 -8.50 4.74
CA ALA A 15 0.60 -9.29 3.62
C ALA A 15 1.98 -8.84 3.10
N LEU A 16 2.48 -7.67 3.47
CA LEU A 16 3.79 -7.15 3.05
C LEU A 16 4.98 -8.11 3.27
N PRO A 17 5.20 -8.67 4.47
CA PRO A 17 6.32 -9.60 4.69
C PRO A 17 6.20 -10.87 3.84
N ASP A 18 4.98 -11.38 3.65
CA ASP A 18 4.71 -12.54 2.83
C ASP A 18 4.94 -12.25 1.33
N MET A 19 4.45 -11.12 0.82
CA MET A 19 4.72 -10.65 -0.54
C MET A 19 6.21 -10.54 -0.81
N ARG A 20 6.96 -9.94 0.12
CA ARG A 20 8.42 -9.78 -0.03
C ARG A 20 9.15 -11.12 -0.04
N SER A 21 8.62 -12.12 0.67
CA SER A 21 9.17 -13.48 0.67
C SER A 21 8.81 -14.26 -0.60
N GLN A 22 7.60 -14.08 -1.14
CA GLN A 22 7.12 -14.82 -2.30
C GLN A 22 7.57 -14.20 -3.63
N HIS A 23 7.64 -12.87 -3.67
CA HIS A 23 7.93 -12.08 -4.87
C HIS A 23 8.99 -11.02 -4.55
N PRO A 24 10.26 -11.37 -4.32
CA PRO A 24 11.29 -10.39 -4.00
C PRO A 24 11.57 -9.43 -5.18
N ASP A 25 11.61 -9.94 -6.42
CA ASP A 25 11.85 -9.15 -7.63
C ASP A 25 10.61 -8.37 -8.08
N ASP A 26 9.42 -8.97 -8.00
CA ASP A 26 8.14 -8.34 -8.41
C ASP A 26 7.41 -7.63 -7.25
N PHE A 27 8.06 -7.50 -6.08
CA PHE A 27 7.45 -6.98 -4.86
C PHE A 27 6.74 -5.64 -5.11
N TRP A 28 7.44 -4.71 -5.76
CA TRP A 28 6.92 -3.36 -6.02
C TRP A 28 5.77 -3.36 -7.01
N ASP A 29 5.78 -4.23 -8.02
CA ASP A 29 4.68 -4.35 -8.98
C ASP A 29 3.40 -4.86 -8.30
N VAL A 30 3.52 -5.94 -7.54
CA VAL A 30 2.39 -6.54 -6.78
C VAL A 30 1.88 -5.56 -5.71
N PHE A 31 2.78 -4.87 -5.03
CA PHE A 31 2.43 -3.85 -4.04
C PHE A 31 1.70 -2.67 -4.69
N HIS A 32 2.24 -2.10 -5.77
CA HIS A 32 1.61 -0.98 -6.49
C HIS A 32 0.24 -1.36 -7.03
N ALA A 33 0.08 -2.56 -7.62
CA ALA A 33 -1.21 -3.02 -8.11
C ALA A 33 -2.27 -3.10 -6.99
N ARG A 34 -1.88 -3.53 -5.78
CA ARG A 34 -2.80 -3.56 -4.63
C ARG A 34 -3.05 -2.17 -4.05
N ALA A 35 -2.01 -1.34 -3.93
CA ALA A 35 -2.12 0.04 -3.47
C ALA A 35 -3.04 0.86 -4.38
N GLU A 36 -2.85 0.77 -5.71
CA GLU A 36 -3.67 1.46 -6.71
C GLU A 36 -5.13 1.05 -6.62
N LYS A 37 -5.43 -0.23 -6.40
CA LYS A 37 -6.80 -0.70 -6.21
C LYS A 37 -7.48 -0.08 -4.99
N ILE A 38 -6.75 0.08 -3.88
CA ILE A 38 -7.28 0.69 -2.65
C ILE A 38 -7.47 2.20 -2.85
N ILE A 39 -6.51 2.87 -3.51
CA ILE A 39 -6.62 4.30 -3.84
C ILE A 39 -7.77 4.54 -4.82
N GLY A 40 -7.98 3.67 -5.80
CA GLY A 40 -9.07 3.74 -6.76
C GLY A 40 -10.46 3.52 -6.16
N ALA A 41 -10.54 2.86 -5.00
CA ALA A 41 -11.77 2.75 -4.22
C ALA A 41 -12.08 4.03 -3.42
N ALA A 42 -11.22 5.06 -3.48
CA ALA A 42 -11.48 6.33 -2.85
C ALA A 42 -12.67 7.05 -3.49
N GLU A 43 -13.61 7.49 -2.67
CA GLU A 43 -14.80 8.24 -3.10
C GLU A 43 -14.51 9.74 -3.31
N SER A 44 -13.31 10.20 -2.93
CA SER A 44 -12.92 11.61 -2.99
C SER A 44 -11.41 11.76 -3.00
N GLN A 45 -10.93 12.86 -3.58
CA GLN A 45 -9.51 13.19 -3.65
C GLN A 45 -8.87 13.31 -2.25
N GLU A 46 -9.59 13.87 -1.27
CA GLU A 46 -9.11 13.94 0.12
C GLU A 46 -8.94 12.53 0.72
N GLN A 47 -9.86 11.62 0.42
CA GLN A 47 -9.79 10.24 0.88
C GLN A 47 -8.63 9.49 0.20
N ALA A 48 -8.41 9.71 -1.10
CA ALA A 48 -7.27 9.17 -1.83
C ALA A 48 -5.94 9.64 -1.20
N ALA A 49 -5.82 10.92 -0.86
CA ALA A 49 -4.64 11.47 -0.19
C ALA A 49 -4.41 10.85 1.20
N GLN A 50 -5.49 10.62 1.97
CA GLN A 50 -5.40 9.91 3.25
C GLN A 50 -4.94 8.45 3.07
N ILE A 51 -5.43 7.77 2.04
CA ILE A 51 -5.04 6.39 1.72
C ILE A 51 -3.56 6.33 1.36
N VAL A 52 -3.09 7.20 0.45
CA VAL A 52 -1.66 7.28 0.06
C VAL A 52 -0.79 7.49 1.29
N LYS A 53 -1.14 8.46 2.16
CA LYS A 53 -0.39 8.71 3.39
C LYS A 53 -0.31 7.45 4.28
N ARG A 54 -1.41 6.70 4.42
CA ARG A 54 -1.43 5.46 5.22
C ARG A 54 -0.57 4.37 4.61
N ILE A 55 -0.53 4.28 3.28
CA ILE A 55 0.34 3.35 2.55
C ILE A 55 1.82 3.71 2.79
N ASP A 56 2.19 4.98 2.71
CA ASP A 56 3.53 5.46 3.08
C ASP A 56 3.91 5.12 4.53
N GLU A 57 2.99 5.32 5.49
CA GLU A 57 3.21 4.95 6.89
C GLU A 57 3.43 3.44 7.06
N ILE A 58 2.68 2.61 6.33
CA ILE A 58 2.81 1.16 6.34
C ILE A 58 4.18 0.73 5.78
N LEU A 59 4.63 1.33 4.67
CA LEU A 59 5.95 1.07 4.11
C LEU A 59 7.06 1.42 5.11
N ALA A 60 7.01 2.64 5.67
CA ALA A 60 7.97 3.11 6.64
C ALA A 60 8.04 2.21 7.88
N ALA A 61 6.89 1.74 8.38
CA ALA A 61 6.81 0.83 9.52
C ALA A 61 7.45 -0.56 9.23
N ASN A 62 7.44 -0.99 7.97
CA ASN A 62 8.03 -2.26 7.53
C ASN A 62 9.48 -2.10 7.04
N GLN A 63 10.12 -0.95 7.32
CA GLN A 63 11.46 -0.59 6.82
C GLN A 63 11.58 -0.68 5.29
N LEU A 64 10.45 -0.56 4.61
CA LEU A 64 10.40 -0.32 3.18
C LEU A 64 10.49 1.19 3.04
N GLY A 65 11.53 1.69 2.38
CA GLY A 65 11.58 3.12 2.03
C GLY A 65 10.35 3.51 1.20
N PRO A 66 10.09 4.82 1.00
CA PRO A 66 9.15 5.22 -0.04
C PRO A 66 9.52 4.45 -1.31
N ALA A 67 8.54 3.78 -1.94
CA ALA A 67 8.77 2.98 -3.13
C ALA A 67 9.70 3.76 -4.06
N ASP A 68 10.86 3.17 -4.33
CA ASP A 68 12.02 3.86 -4.87
C ASP A 68 11.62 4.73 -6.08
N PRO A 69 11.77 6.08 -6.04
CA PRO A 69 11.42 6.94 -7.16
C PRO A 69 12.48 6.92 -8.28
N GLY A 70 12.99 5.73 -8.61
CA GLY A 70 14.06 5.55 -9.58
C GLY A 70 14.22 4.12 -10.08
N ALA A 71 13.52 3.79 -11.17
CA ALA A 71 13.94 2.78 -12.14
C ALA A 71 13.41 3.15 -13.52
#